data_AF-A0A949GTM1-F1
#
_entry.id   AF-A0A949GTM1-F1
#
_cell.length_a   1.000
_cell.length_b   1.000
_cell.length_c   1.000
_cell.angle_alpha   90.00
_cell.angle_beta   90.00
_cell.angle_gamma   90.00
#
_symmetry.space_group_name_H-M   'P 1'
#
loop_
_entity.id
_entity.type
_entity.pdbx_description
1 polymer ?
#
loop_
_entity_poly.entity_id
_entity_poly.type
_entity_poly.pdbx_seq_one_letter_code
_entity_poly.pdbx_strand_id
1 'polypeptide(L)'
;MPAPAGVGLIWAADTRPDSPRIWRPRMALRDLLNDALNSTPTDNERRLATLRTVIAAVDAQASDADAHAIISKIIMEREQQAASYSAAGQTEMAKAERFEIDALRGFLRASGPAEPAKTQSPKKPKAAAKVERPQAAQTAPLFTRNQTIIVSVAAALVVAAAALYFFVFTGGSNNMTVTNGGALQVQLYEHDRTLGTPKAPITVLEYAAPACPHCSHFDQTVFPLIKKNYIDTGKVFYIFRVFPINPADPAAEAIARCLPADKYF
;
A
#
# COMPACT_ATOMS: atom_id res chain seq x y z
N MET A 1 -17.59 5.58 46.81
CA MET A 1 -16.88 4.31 46.49
C MET A 1 -16.81 4.19 44.97
N PRO A 2 -15.70 3.69 44.41
CA PRO A 2 -14.78 4.53 43.64
C PRO A 2 -14.79 4.28 42.11
N ALA A 3 -14.29 5.29 41.38
CA ALA A 3 -13.82 5.19 40.01
C ALA A 3 -12.36 4.68 39.96
N PRO A 4 -11.95 3.86 38.97
CA PRO A 4 -10.53 3.66 38.63
C PRO A 4 -10.09 4.77 37.64
N ALA A 5 -9.06 5.57 37.89
CA ALA A 5 -7.61 5.30 38.00
C ALA A 5 -6.90 5.12 36.63
N GLY A 6 -6.10 6.13 36.24
CA GLY A 6 -5.00 6.10 35.26
C GLY A 6 -5.43 6.05 33.79
N VAL A 7 -4.92 6.85 32.85
CA VAL A 7 -3.64 7.56 32.72
C VAL A 7 -3.89 8.79 31.85
N GLY A 8 -3.49 9.98 32.34
CA GLY A 8 -3.61 11.23 31.61
C GLY A 8 -2.67 11.30 30.42
N LEU A 9 -3.23 11.54 29.23
CA LEU A 9 -2.50 12.04 28.08
C LEU A 9 -2.10 13.51 28.34
N ILE A 10 -0.90 13.70 28.89
CA ILE A 10 -0.26 15.00 29.00
C ILE A 10 0.53 15.25 27.71
N TRP A 11 -0.09 15.80 26.67
CA TRP A 11 0.63 16.42 25.55
C TRP A 11 -0.22 17.53 24.91
N ALA A 12 -0.59 18.52 25.73
CA ALA A 12 -0.82 19.85 25.22
C ALA A 12 0.53 20.58 25.30
N ALA A 13 1.06 21.02 24.16
CA ALA A 13 2.19 21.93 24.13
C ALA A 13 1.79 23.21 24.88
N ASP A 14 2.43 23.48 26.02
CA ASP A 14 2.25 24.74 26.77
C ASP A 14 2.96 25.85 25.99
N THR A 15 2.17 26.72 25.34
CA THR A 15 2.67 27.83 24.51
C THR A 15 2.88 29.11 25.30
N ARG A 16 3.04 29.06 26.63
CA ARG A 16 3.30 30.26 27.43
C ARG A 16 4.76 30.70 27.35
N PRO A 17 5.03 32.01 27.17
CA PRO A 17 6.36 32.55 26.89
C PRO A 17 7.37 32.43 28.04
N ASP A 18 6.93 32.13 29.27
CA ASP A 18 7.79 32.13 30.47
C ASP A 18 7.94 30.75 31.15
N SER A 19 7.67 29.64 30.43
CA SER A 19 7.94 28.32 31.00
C SER A 19 9.45 28.01 31.00
N PRO A 20 10.00 27.45 32.10
CA PRO A 20 11.41 27.09 32.15
C PRO A 20 11.69 26.05 31.05
N ARG A 21 12.69 26.33 30.20
CA ARG A 21 13.11 25.44 29.10
C ARG A 21 13.61 24.12 29.66
N ILE A 22 12.68 23.18 29.88
CA ILE A 22 12.99 21.77 30.08
C ILE A 22 13.65 21.32 28.78
N TRP A 23 14.97 21.14 28.82
CA TRP A 23 15.75 20.57 27.72
C TRP A 23 15.24 19.14 27.46
N ARG A 24 14.27 19.00 26.57
CA ARG A 24 13.96 17.71 25.96
C ARG A 24 15.01 17.48 24.86
N PRO A 25 15.74 16.35 24.87
CA PRO A 25 16.58 15.97 23.74
C PRO A 25 15.72 15.96 22.48
N ARG A 26 16.17 16.60 21.39
CA ARG A 26 15.53 16.39 20.08
C ARG A 26 15.62 14.91 19.76
N MET A 27 14.47 14.26 19.56
CA MET A 27 14.43 12.92 19.03
C MET A 27 14.58 12.98 17.51
N ALA A 28 15.36 12.05 16.96
CA ALA A 28 15.48 11.90 15.52
C ALA A 28 14.09 11.62 14.92
N LEU A 29 13.86 12.06 13.68
CA LEU A 29 12.58 11.88 13.00
C LEU A 29 12.17 10.40 12.96
N ARG A 30 13.15 9.51 12.75
CA ARG A 30 12.93 8.06 12.75
C ARG A 30 12.49 7.53 14.11
N ASP A 31 13.05 8.04 15.20
CA ASP A 31 12.67 7.63 16.56
C ASP A 31 11.25 8.07 16.88
N LEU A 32 10.86 9.28 16.46
CA LEU A 32 9.48 9.77 16.58
C LEU A 32 8.48 8.91 15.80
N LEU A 33 8.84 8.46 14.59
CA LEU A 33 8.00 7.58 13.78
C LEU A 33 7.86 6.20 14.41
N ASN A 34 8.96 5.63 14.93
CA ASN A 34 8.94 4.33 15.61
C ASN A 34 8.17 4.38 16.93
N ASP A 35 8.33 5.45 17.72
CA ASP A 35 7.56 5.68 18.94
C ASP A 35 6.06 5.83 18.62
N ALA A 36 5.72 6.56 17.56
CA ALA A 36 4.34 6.66 17.08
C ALA A 36 3.79 5.31 16.61
N LEU A 37 4.59 4.48 15.93
CA LEU A 37 4.18 3.13 15.52
C LEU A 37 3.90 2.25 16.74
N ASN A 38 4.77 2.29 17.75
CA ASN A 38 4.67 1.45 18.94
C ASN A 38 3.57 1.92 19.91
N SER A 39 3.27 3.22 19.95
CA SER A 39 2.22 3.80 20.78
C SER A 39 0.84 3.80 20.11
N THR A 40 0.75 3.50 18.82
CA THR A 40 -0.54 3.42 18.12
C THR A 40 -1.27 2.12 18.50
N PRO A 41 -2.51 2.21 19.02
CA PRO A 41 -3.34 1.05 19.30
C PRO A 41 -3.51 0.13 18.08
N THR A 42 -3.53 -1.19 18.31
CA THR A 42 -3.56 -2.21 17.24
C THR A 42 -4.84 -2.21 16.41
N ASP A 43 -5.93 -1.63 16.93
CA ASP A 43 -7.21 -1.44 16.24
C ASP A 43 -7.20 -0.28 15.24
N ASN A 44 -6.17 0.59 15.26
CA ASN A 44 -6.03 1.70 14.32
C ASN A 44 -5.19 1.30 13.09
N GLU A 45 -5.70 0.33 12.32
CA GLU A 45 -5.00 -0.26 11.17
C GLU A 45 -4.60 0.77 10.11
N ARG A 46 -5.44 1.79 9.89
CA ARG A 46 -5.15 2.86 8.93
C ARG A 46 -3.89 3.63 9.31
N ARG A 47 -3.81 4.09 10.55
CA ARG A 47 -2.64 4.81 11.06
C ARG A 47 -1.40 3.92 11.08
N LEU A 48 -1.56 2.65 11.47
CA LEU A 48 -0.47 1.67 11.45
C LEU A 48 0.06 1.41 10.03
N ALA A 49 -0.83 1.29 9.05
CA ALA A 49 -0.46 1.11 7.65
C ALA A 49 0.30 2.32 7.11
N THR A 50 -0.17 3.55 7.41
CA THR A 50 0.54 4.78 7.04
C THR A 50 1.92 4.83 7.69
N LEU A 51 2.02 4.60 9.01
CA LEU A 51 3.28 4.63 9.73
C LEU A 51 4.27 3.58 9.22
N ARG A 52 3.84 2.33 8.99
CA ARG A 52 4.69 1.28 8.42
C ARG A 52 5.20 1.64 7.03
N THR A 53 4.34 2.20 6.19
CA THR A 53 4.72 2.62 4.82
C THR A 53 5.73 3.75 4.86
N VAL A 54 5.53 4.74 5.73
CA VAL A 54 6.45 5.88 5.89
C VAL A 54 7.78 5.43 6.48
N ILE A 55 7.76 4.56 7.49
CA ILE A 55 8.98 3.98 8.09
C ILE A 55 9.72 3.09 7.09
N ALA A 56 9.03 2.38 6.20
CA ALA A 56 9.66 1.60 5.14
C ALA A 56 10.28 2.49 4.05
N ALA A 57 9.65 3.62 3.73
CA ALA A 57 10.18 4.58 2.78
C ALA A 57 11.42 5.31 3.31
N VAL A 58 11.49 5.56 4.61
CA VAL A 58 12.68 6.07 5.29
C VAL A 58 13.62 4.88 5.56
N ASP A 59 14.66 4.70 4.76
CA ASP A 59 15.64 3.62 4.95
C ASP A 59 16.26 3.65 6.37
N ALA A 60 16.62 2.49 6.91
CA ALA A 60 17.30 2.36 8.20
C ALA A 60 18.65 3.09 8.24
N GLN A 61 19.27 3.30 7.08
CA GLN A 61 20.53 4.02 6.93
C GLN A 61 20.37 5.50 6.55
N ALA A 62 19.14 5.99 6.36
CA ALA A 62 18.89 7.37 5.95
C ALA A 62 19.33 8.36 7.05
N SER A 63 20.02 9.43 6.67
CA SER A 63 20.28 10.54 7.59
C SER A 63 18.96 11.28 7.90
N ASP A 64 18.90 12.01 9.00
CA ASP A 64 17.70 12.79 9.35
C ASP A 64 17.33 13.81 8.25
N ALA A 65 18.33 14.35 7.52
CA ALA A 65 18.10 15.21 6.37
C ALA A 65 17.46 14.45 5.18
N ASP A 66 17.90 13.22 4.92
CA ASP A 66 17.31 12.38 3.87
C ASP A 66 15.88 11.96 4.24
N ALA A 67 15.64 11.63 5.52
CA ALA A 67 14.31 11.33 6.04
C ALA A 67 13.36 12.53 5.90
N HIS A 68 13.84 13.75 6.19
CA HIS A 68 13.09 14.98 5.96
C HIS A 68 12.72 15.17 4.48
N ALA A 69 13.66 14.92 3.56
CA ALA A 69 13.42 15.02 2.13
C ALA A 69 12.40 13.99 1.63
N ILE A 70 12.50 12.74 2.11
CA ILE A 70 11.57 11.65 1.77
C ILE A 70 10.15 11.98 2.24
N ILE A 71 9.98 12.38 3.51
CA ILE A 71 8.64 12.73 4.04
C ILE A 71 8.07 13.96 3.33
N SER A 72 8.89 14.97 3.04
CA SER A 72 8.46 16.15 2.27
C SER A 72 7.95 15.76 0.88
N LYS A 73 8.61 14.80 0.22
CA LYS A 73 8.16 14.26 -1.07
C LYS A 73 6.82 13.52 -0.94
N ILE A 74 6.66 12.68 0.09
CA ILE A 74 5.40 11.95 0.36
C ILE A 74 4.26 12.94 0.61
N ILE A 75 4.50 14.02 1.35
CA ILE A 75 3.52 15.09 1.57
C ILE A 75 3.09 15.71 0.24
N MET A 76 4.03 16.06 -0.64
CA MET A 76 3.71 16.62 -1.95
C MET A 76 2.87 15.68 -2.83
N GLU A 77 3.23 14.39 -2.89
CA GLU A 77 2.48 13.39 -3.66
C GLU A 77 1.04 13.24 -3.12
N ARG A 78 0.88 13.20 -1.80
CA ARG A 78 -0.44 13.15 -1.15
C ARG A 78 -1.26 14.42 -1.34
N GLU A 79 -0.63 15.59 -1.39
CA GLU A 79 -1.32 16.85 -1.69
C GLU A 79 -1.92 16.83 -3.10
N GLN A 80 -1.18 16.32 -4.08
CA GLN A 80 -1.68 16.12 -5.44
C GLN A 80 -2.85 15.14 -5.47
N GLN A 81 -2.75 14.05 -4.72
CA GLN A 81 -3.81 13.06 -4.60
C GLN A 81 -5.07 13.65 -3.93
N ALA A 82 -4.91 14.41 -2.85
CA ALA A 82 -6.01 15.11 -2.17
C ALA A 82 -6.70 16.13 -3.09
N ALA A 83 -5.92 16.84 -3.92
CA ALA A 83 -6.46 17.75 -4.94
C ALA A 83 -7.28 16.99 -6.00
N SER A 84 -6.80 15.81 -6.43
CA SER A 84 -7.53 14.95 -7.37
C SER A 84 -8.87 14.45 -6.81
N TYR A 85 -8.89 14.03 -5.53
CA TYR A 85 -10.14 13.61 -4.85
C TYR A 85 -11.11 14.77 -4.68
N SER A 86 -10.61 15.96 -4.36
CA SER A 86 -11.44 17.16 -4.26
C SER A 86 -12.06 17.54 -5.60
N ALA A 87 -11.30 17.43 -6.71
CA ALA A 87 -11.81 17.68 -8.06
C ALA A 87 -12.85 16.65 -8.51
N ALA A 88 -12.74 15.41 -8.04
CA ALA A 88 -13.69 14.34 -8.30
C ALA A 88 -14.94 14.34 -7.39
N GLY A 89 -15.10 15.33 -6.50
CA GLY A 89 -16.22 15.41 -5.55
C GLY A 89 -16.14 14.42 -4.37
N GLN A 90 -15.02 13.71 -4.22
CA GLN A 90 -14.78 12.75 -3.14
C GLN A 90 -14.24 13.45 -1.88
N THR A 91 -15.10 14.25 -1.24
CA THR A 91 -14.73 15.14 -0.12
C THR A 91 -14.20 14.39 1.10
N GLU A 92 -14.75 13.22 1.42
CA GLU A 92 -14.30 12.41 2.55
C GLU A 92 -12.90 11.80 2.32
N MET A 93 -12.61 11.35 1.10
CA MET A 93 -11.27 10.87 0.74
C MET A 93 -10.25 12.01 0.77
N ALA A 94 -10.61 13.19 0.27
CA ALA A 94 -9.76 14.37 0.31
C ALA A 94 -9.47 14.83 1.75
N LYS A 95 -10.47 14.80 2.65
CA LYS A 95 -10.26 15.08 4.08
C LYS A 95 -9.32 14.08 4.72
N ALA A 96 -9.45 12.82 4.36
CA ALA A 96 -8.64 11.77 4.94
C ALA A 96 -7.18 11.81 4.48
N GLU A 97 -6.91 12.16 3.21
CA GLU A 97 -5.54 12.46 2.75
C GLU A 97 -4.94 13.69 3.46
N ARG A 98 -5.75 14.75 3.64
CA ARG A 98 -5.31 15.96 4.37
C ARG A 98 -4.97 15.67 5.84
N PHE A 99 -5.72 14.80 6.50
CA PHE A 99 -5.44 14.37 7.86
C PHE A 99 -4.05 13.69 7.97
N GLU A 100 -3.73 12.81 7.03
CA GLU A 100 -2.42 12.14 6.99
C GLU A 100 -1.28 13.13 6.66
N ILE A 101 -1.52 14.08 5.73
CA ILE A 101 -0.57 15.16 5.43
C ILE A 101 -0.26 15.99 6.69
N ASP A 102 -1.28 16.36 7.46
CA ASP A 102 -1.09 17.14 8.68
C ASP A 102 -0.36 16.35 9.77
N ALA A 103 -0.59 15.04 9.86
CA ALA A 103 0.19 14.16 10.74
C ALA A 103 1.68 14.13 10.34
N LEU A 104 1.99 13.96 9.05
CA LEU A 104 3.37 13.96 8.53
C LEU A 104 4.08 15.29 8.77
N ARG A 105 3.38 16.42 8.55
CA ARG A 105 3.89 17.75 8.89
C ARG A 105 4.12 17.90 10.39
N GLY A 106 3.28 17.29 11.23
CA GLY A 106 3.46 17.21 12.67
C GLY A 106 4.78 16.55 13.05
N PHE A 107 5.13 15.43 12.42
CA PHE A 107 6.41 14.75 12.63
C PHE A 107 7.61 15.62 12.22
N LEU A 108 7.54 16.28 11.06
CA LEU A 108 8.60 17.21 10.60
C LEU A 108 8.78 18.42 11.53
N ARG A 109 7.71 18.90 12.16
CA ARG A 109 7.79 19.98 13.16
C ARG A 109 8.37 19.49 14.48
N ALA A 110 8.02 18.27 14.90
CA ALA A 110 8.48 17.66 16.14
C ALA A 110 9.96 17.28 16.10
N SER A 111 10.49 16.85 14.94
CA SER A 111 11.94 16.59 14.76
C SER A 111 12.78 17.89 14.74
N GLY A 112 12.17 19.03 14.41
CA GLY A 112 12.87 20.31 14.27
C GLY A 112 13.57 20.46 12.90
N PRO A 113 14.24 21.58 12.61
CA PRO A 113 14.96 21.75 11.34
C PRO A 113 16.05 20.68 11.21
N ALA A 114 16.16 20.06 10.04
CA ALA A 114 17.15 19.02 9.76
C ALA A 114 18.54 19.49 10.20
N GLU A 115 19.19 18.72 11.09
CA GLU A 115 20.57 19.00 11.46
C GLU A 115 21.43 18.87 10.19
N PRO A 116 22.24 19.89 9.82
CA PRO A 116 23.08 19.77 8.65
C PRO A 116 23.99 18.56 8.83
N ALA A 117 23.93 17.64 7.88
CA ALA A 117 24.63 16.37 7.94
C ALA A 117 26.10 16.59 8.36
N LYS A 118 26.48 16.03 9.51
CA LYS A 118 27.90 15.83 9.84
C LYS A 118 28.50 15.08 8.67
N THR A 119 29.53 15.66 8.08
CA THR A 119 30.11 15.29 6.79
C THR A 119 30.45 13.80 6.72
N GLN A 120 29.49 12.99 6.27
CA GLN A 120 29.76 11.70 5.67
C GLN A 120 29.75 11.95 4.18
N SER A 121 30.93 11.80 3.58
CA SER A 121 31.12 11.96 2.14
C SER A 121 30.04 11.17 1.38
N PRO A 122 29.43 11.76 0.35
CA PRO A 122 28.46 11.05 -0.47
C PRO A 122 29.13 9.79 -1.02
N LYS A 123 28.52 8.63 -0.76
CA LYS A 123 28.93 7.39 -1.43
C LYS A 123 28.67 7.60 -2.91
N LYS A 124 29.78 7.80 -3.65
CA LYS A 124 29.87 8.18 -5.05
C LYS A 124 28.74 7.56 -5.88
N PRO A 125 27.81 8.35 -6.46
CA PRO A 125 26.98 7.82 -7.54
C PRO A 125 27.94 7.31 -8.62
N LYS A 126 27.77 6.05 -9.03
CA LYS A 126 28.51 5.51 -10.18
C LYS A 126 28.27 6.47 -11.34
N ALA A 127 29.36 7.10 -11.77
CA ALA A 127 29.36 8.22 -12.69
C ALA A 127 28.45 7.91 -13.89
N ALA A 128 27.41 8.73 -14.04
CA ALA A 128 26.77 8.92 -15.32
C ALA A 128 27.88 9.40 -16.27
N ALA A 129 28.24 8.53 -17.21
CA ALA A 129 29.24 8.82 -18.20
C ALA A 129 28.84 10.08 -18.98
N LYS A 130 29.81 10.97 -19.07
CA LYS A 130 29.82 12.22 -19.81
C LYS A 130 29.30 11.99 -21.24
N VAL A 131 28.20 12.65 -21.60
CA VAL A 131 27.78 12.77 -23.01
C VAL A 131 28.70 13.80 -23.66
N GLU A 132 29.87 13.32 -24.06
CA GLU A 132 30.78 14.03 -24.94
C GLU A 132 30.32 13.80 -26.38
N ARG A 133 30.01 14.89 -27.08
CA ARG A 133 29.61 14.89 -28.49
C ARG A 133 30.79 14.33 -29.32
N PRO A 134 30.67 13.21 -30.04
CA PRO A 134 31.77 12.75 -30.88
C PRO A 134 31.88 13.67 -32.10
N GLN A 135 33.04 14.31 -32.22
CA GLN A 135 33.47 14.95 -33.45
C GLN A 135 33.59 13.89 -34.55
N ALA A 136 33.21 14.29 -35.76
CA ALA A 136 33.46 13.54 -36.97
C ALA A 136 34.98 13.30 -37.12
N ALA A 137 35.39 12.05 -37.04
CA ALA A 137 36.70 11.61 -37.50
C ALA A 137 36.55 10.20 -38.09
N GLN A 138 36.64 10.15 -39.41
CA GLN A 138 36.63 8.95 -40.21
C GLN A 138 37.87 8.11 -39.88
N THR A 139 37.68 6.86 -39.45
CA THR A 139 38.66 5.79 -39.67
C THR A 139 37.89 4.53 -40.03
N ALA A 140 38.13 4.02 -41.24
CA ALA A 140 37.48 2.82 -41.74
C ALA A 140 38.05 1.58 -41.03
N PRO A 141 37.22 0.65 -40.53
CA PRO A 141 37.71 -0.67 -40.18
C PRO A 141 37.57 -1.60 -41.39
N LEU A 142 38.72 -2.13 -41.84
CA LEU A 142 38.78 -3.30 -42.71
C LEU A 142 38.30 -4.52 -41.90
N PHE A 143 36.98 -4.70 -41.78
CA PHE A 143 36.40 -5.84 -41.08
C PHE A 143 36.00 -6.90 -42.12
N THR A 144 36.70 -8.04 -42.09
CA THR A 144 36.48 -9.13 -43.05
C THR A 144 35.17 -9.86 -42.75
N ARG A 145 34.46 -10.21 -43.83
CA ARG A 145 33.08 -10.69 -43.90
C ARG A 145 32.73 -11.90 -43.01
N ASN A 146 33.71 -12.66 -42.53
CA ASN A 146 33.47 -13.81 -41.65
C ASN A 146 33.32 -13.40 -40.17
N GLN A 147 33.87 -12.25 -39.79
CA GLN A 147 33.86 -11.78 -38.42
C GLN A 147 32.52 -11.12 -38.04
N THR A 148 31.71 -10.66 -39.01
CA THR A 148 30.34 -10.17 -38.78
C THR A 148 29.31 -11.29 -38.59
N ILE A 149 29.51 -12.45 -39.22
CA ILE A 149 28.61 -13.62 -39.10
C ILE A 149 28.71 -14.25 -37.71
N ILE A 150 29.93 -14.36 -37.16
CA ILE A 150 30.14 -14.95 -35.83
C ILE A 150 29.48 -14.08 -34.75
N VAL A 151 29.61 -12.75 -34.85
CA VAL A 151 29.02 -11.81 -33.89
C VAL A 151 27.49 -11.80 -33.97
N SER A 152 26.90 -11.89 -35.18
CA SER A 152 25.44 -11.92 -35.32
C SER A 152 24.82 -13.21 -34.80
N VAL A 153 25.46 -14.36 -35.03
CA VAL A 153 25.01 -15.65 -34.49
C VAL A 153 25.13 -15.69 -32.98
N ALA A 154 26.24 -15.21 -32.41
CA ALA A 154 26.41 -15.14 -30.96
C ALA A 154 25.36 -14.22 -30.31
N ALA A 155 25.08 -13.06 -30.91
CA ALA A 155 24.04 -12.15 -30.42
C ALA A 155 22.63 -12.79 -30.48
N ALA A 156 22.30 -13.47 -31.58
CA ALA A 156 21.02 -14.16 -31.73
C ALA A 156 20.83 -15.27 -30.68
N LEU A 157 21.88 -16.04 -30.39
CA LEU A 157 21.84 -17.09 -29.37
C LEU A 157 21.64 -16.53 -27.95
N VAL A 158 22.27 -15.40 -27.63
CA VAL A 158 22.10 -14.74 -26.32
C VAL A 158 20.67 -14.20 -26.16
N VAL A 159 20.10 -13.59 -27.21
CA VAL A 159 18.72 -13.10 -27.19
C VAL A 159 17.72 -14.25 -27.06
N ALA A 160 17.93 -15.36 -27.79
CA ALA A 160 17.08 -16.54 -27.70
C ALA A 160 17.13 -17.16 -26.29
N ALA A 161 18.32 -17.28 -25.69
CA ALA A 161 18.48 -17.81 -24.34
C ALA A 161 17.81 -16.90 -23.29
N ALA A 162 17.92 -15.58 -23.43
CA ALA A 162 17.27 -14.62 -22.54
C ALA A 162 15.73 -14.67 -22.65
N ALA A 163 15.19 -14.78 -23.87
CA ALA A 163 13.75 -14.92 -24.08
C ALA A 163 13.20 -16.23 -23.51
N LEU A 164 13.95 -17.33 -23.67
CA LEU A 164 13.58 -18.65 -23.15
C LEU A 164 13.67 -18.68 -21.62
N TYR A 165 14.70 -18.04 -21.05
CA TYR A 165 14.80 -17.85 -19.59
C TYR A 165 13.65 -17.01 -19.04
N PHE A 166 13.30 -15.90 -19.69
CA PHE A 166 12.16 -15.07 -19.29
C PHE A 166 10.87 -15.88 -19.35
N PHE A 167 10.58 -16.58 -20.45
CA PHE A 167 9.36 -17.36 -20.60
C PHE A 167 9.22 -18.51 -19.58
N VAL A 168 10.33 -19.19 -19.23
CA VAL A 168 10.33 -20.28 -18.24
C VAL A 168 10.27 -19.74 -16.81
N PHE A 169 10.97 -18.65 -16.50
CA PHE A 169 11.11 -18.15 -15.13
C PHE A 169 10.05 -17.13 -14.72
N THR A 170 9.49 -16.39 -15.66
CA THR A 170 8.27 -15.57 -15.47
C THR A 170 7.03 -16.34 -15.96
N GLY A 171 7.01 -17.66 -15.74
CA GLY A 171 5.89 -18.54 -16.07
C GLY A 171 4.56 -17.88 -15.78
N GLY A 172 3.72 -17.86 -16.83
CA GLY A 172 2.61 -16.93 -17.00
C GLY A 172 1.71 -16.75 -15.79
N SER A 173 1.42 -15.49 -15.50
CA SER A 173 0.29 -15.11 -14.66
C SER A 173 -0.98 -15.71 -15.25
N ASN A 174 -1.53 -16.73 -14.60
CA ASN A 174 -2.86 -17.27 -14.87
C ASN A 174 -3.92 -16.27 -14.40
N ASN A 175 -3.94 -15.06 -14.96
CA ASN A 175 -5.08 -14.17 -14.81
C ASN A 175 -6.17 -14.70 -15.74
N MET A 176 -6.98 -15.61 -15.21
CA MET A 176 -8.20 -16.09 -15.85
C MET A 176 -9.11 -14.88 -16.05
N THR A 177 -9.03 -14.27 -17.23
CA THR A 177 -9.92 -13.21 -17.64
C THR A 177 -11.22 -13.89 -18.06
N VAL A 178 -12.21 -13.87 -17.19
CA VAL A 178 -13.57 -14.28 -17.53
C VAL A 178 -14.15 -13.19 -18.43
N THR A 179 -14.03 -13.36 -19.75
CA THR A 179 -14.63 -12.44 -20.71
C THR A 179 -16.09 -12.83 -20.93
N ASN A 180 -16.98 -12.25 -20.14
CA ASN A 180 -18.37 -12.05 -20.56
C ASN A 180 -18.55 -10.56 -20.90
N GLY A 181 -19.10 -10.31 -22.08
CA GLY A 181 -19.10 -9.02 -22.75
C GLY A 181 -19.68 -7.89 -21.90
N GLY A 182 -18.94 -6.77 -21.87
CA GLY A 182 -19.44 -5.44 -21.53
C GLY A 182 -20.12 -5.29 -20.17
N ALA A 183 -19.37 -5.38 -19.07
CA ALA A 183 -19.85 -4.97 -17.75
C ALA A 183 -18.68 -4.75 -16.78
N LEU A 184 -18.90 -3.92 -15.77
CA LEU A 184 -18.05 -3.70 -14.60
C LEU A 184 -17.45 -5.04 -14.11
N GLN A 185 -16.14 -5.22 -14.28
CA GLN A 185 -15.45 -6.45 -13.89
C GLN A 185 -15.21 -6.41 -12.38
N VAL A 186 -15.82 -7.32 -11.62
CA VAL A 186 -15.55 -7.48 -10.19
C VAL A 186 -14.17 -8.10 -10.03
N GLN A 187 -13.22 -7.36 -9.46
CA GLN A 187 -11.90 -7.90 -9.12
C GLN A 187 -12.02 -8.84 -7.92
N LEU A 188 -11.49 -10.06 -8.06
CA LEU A 188 -11.35 -11.03 -6.98
C LEU A 188 -10.03 -10.81 -6.24
N TYR A 189 -10.09 -10.76 -4.92
CA TYR A 189 -8.91 -10.72 -4.07
C TYR A 189 -8.69 -12.06 -3.37
N GLU A 190 -7.44 -12.35 -3.01
CA GLU A 190 -7.08 -13.59 -2.30
C GLU A 190 -7.81 -13.77 -0.96
N HIS A 191 -8.19 -12.66 -0.33
CA HIS A 191 -8.86 -12.62 0.96
C HIS A 191 -10.40 -12.55 0.86
N ASP A 192 -10.95 -12.64 -0.35
CA ASP A 192 -12.39 -12.71 -0.57
C ASP A 192 -12.94 -14.06 -0.14
N ARG A 193 -14.14 -14.06 0.43
CA ARG A 193 -14.87 -15.28 0.76
C ARG A 193 -15.85 -15.56 -0.34
N THR A 194 -15.80 -16.76 -0.90
CA THR A 194 -16.54 -17.09 -2.12
C THR A 194 -17.32 -18.37 -1.96
N LEU A 195 -18.47 -18.45 -2.64
CA LEU A 195 -19.35 -19.61 -2.63
C LEU A 195 -19.87 -19.88 -4.05
N GLY A 196 -19.94 -21.17 -4.41
CA GLY A 196 -20.35 -21.62 -5.74
C GLY A 196 -19.19 -21.74 -6.73
N THR A 197 -19.53 -21.85 -8.02
CA THR A 197 -18.57 -22.08 -9.11
C THR A 197 -18.07 -20.76 -9.71
N PRO A 198 -16.74 -20.52 -9.80
CA PRO A 198 -16.20 -19.32 -10.47
C PRO A 198 -16.53 -19.21 -11.96
N LYS A 199 -17.04 -20.29 -12.57
CA LYS A 199 -17.50 -20.33 -13.97
C LYS A 199 -18.97 -19.95 -14.14
N ALA A 200 -19.67 -19.61 -13.05
CA ALA A 200 -21.06 -19.20 -13.12
C ALA A 200 -21.21 -17.95 -14.02
N PRO A 201 -22.31 -17.84 -14.79
CA PRO A 201 -22.50 -16.73 -15.70
C PRO A 201 -22.72 -15.38 -14.99
N ILE A 202 -23.15 -15.39 -13.73
CA ILE A 202 -23.45 -14.20 -12.93
C ILE A 202 -22.58 -14.21 -11.67
N THR A 203 -21.93 -13.08 -11.39
CA THR A 203 -21.21 -12.85 -10.13
C THR A 203 -22.00 -11.87 -9.27
N VAL A 204 -22.24 -12.23 -8.02
CA VAL A 204 -22.85 -11.36 -7.00
C VAL A 204 -21.80 -11.03 -5.96
N LEU A 205 -21.56 -9.74 -5.74
CA LEU A 205 -20.68 -9.24 -4.67
C LEU A 205 -21.55 -8.60 -3.59
N GLU A 206 -21.52 -9.17 -2.39
CA GLU A 206 -22.19 -8.64 -1.22
C GLU A 206 -21.20 -7.99 -0.26
N TYR A 207 -21.54 -6.77 0.17
CA TYR A 207 -20.91 -6.09 1.30
C TYR A 207 -21.87 -6.10 2.47
N ALA A 208 -21.49 -6.77 3.56
CA ALA A 208 -22.33 -6.90 4.75
C ALA A 208 -21.51 -6.71 6.03
N ALA A 209 -22.20 -6.45 7.14
CA ALA A 209 -21.56 -6.28 8.45
C ALA A 209 -22.19 -7.22 9.48
N PRO A 210 -21.40 -7.90 10.33
CA PRO A 210 -21.89 -8.76 11.41
C PRO A 210 -22.91 -8.07 12.34
N ALA A 211 -22.69 -6.80 12.69
CA ALA A 211 -23.59 -6.02 13.55
C ALA A 211 -24.77 -5.37 12.80
N CYS A 212 -24.91 -5.55 11.49
CA CYS A 212 -26.00 -4.94 10.72
C CYS A 212 -27.29 -5.77 10.86
N PRO A 213 -28.39 -5.22 11.41
CA PRO A 213 -29.65 -5.96 11.57
C PRO A 213 -30.29 -6.32 10.23
N HIS A 214 -30.10 -5.52 9.19
CA HIS A 214 -30.60 -5.82 7.84
C HIS A 214 -29.83 -6.98 7.19
N CYS A 215 -28.51 -7.04 7.40
CA CYS A 215 -27.69 -8.16 6.94
C CYS A 215 -28.08 -9.45 7.67
N SER A 216 -28.27 -9.39 9.00
CA SER A 216 -28.73 -10.54 9.79
C SER A 216 -30.09 -11.06 9.31
N HIS A 217 -31.04 -10.16 9.02
CA HIS A 217 -32.33 -10.55 8.47
C HIS A 217 -32.21 -11.18 7.08
N PHE A 218 -31.41 -10.59 6.19
CA PHE A 218 -31.15 -11.12 4.86
C PHE A 218 -30.52 -12.52 4.93
N ASP A 219 -29.50 -12.71 5.76
CA ASP A 219 -28.79 -13.98 5.93
C ASP A 219 -29.70 -15.10 6.44
N GLN A 220 -30.65 -14.78 7.33
CA GLN A 220 -31.57 -15.78 7.88
C GLN A 220 -32.75 -16.12 6.95
N THR A 221 -33.17 -15.19 6.09
CA THR A 221 -34.44 -15.31 5.36
C THR A 221 -34.28 -15.39 3.85
N VAL A 222 -33.37 -14.60 3.27
CA VAL A 222 -33.22 -14.44 1.82
C VAL A 222 -32.02 -15.23 1.31
N PHE A 223 -30.87 -15.16 2.00
CA PHE A 223 -29.66 -15.87 1.58
C PHE A 223 -29.85 -17.38 1.40
N PRO A 224 -30.61 -18.13 2.24
CA PRO A 224 -30.81 -19.56 2.04
C PRO A 224 -31.57 -19.86 0.73
N LEU A 225 -32.49 -18.98 0.34
CA LEU A 225 -33.22 -19.08 -0.92
C LEU A 225 -32.30 -18.78 -2.11
N ILE A 226 -31.43 -17.78 -1.97
CA ILE A 226 -30.43 -17.44 -3.01
C ILE A 226 -29.44 -18.59 -3.19
N LYS A 227 -28.91 -19.10 -2.08
CA LYS A 227 -27.96 -20.21 -2.05
C LYS A 227 -28.54 -21.43 -2.76
N LYS A 228 -29.73 -21.88 -2.34
CA LYS A 228 -30.39 -23.06 -2.91
C LYS A 228 -30.72 -22.90 -4.39
N ASN A 229 -31.30 -21.77 -4.79
CA ASN A 229 -31.87 -21.63 -6.14
C ASN A 229 -30.84 -21.20 -7.19
N TYR A 230 -29.75 -20.54 -6.78
CA TYR A 230 -28.80 -19.92 -7.72
C TYR A 230 -27.35 -20.30 -7.48
N ILE A 231 -26.88 -20.35 -6.24
CA ILE A 231 -25.45 -20.66 -5.96
C ILE A 231 -25.22 -22.16 -6.12
N ASP A 232 -26.01 -22.99 -5.44
CA ASP A 232 -25.90 -24.45 -5.46
C ASP A 232 -26.24 -25.04 -6.85
N THR A 233 -27.03 -24.32 -7.67
CA THR A 233 -27.35 -24.69 -9.05
C THR A 233 -26.28 -24.23 -10.06
N GLY A 234 -25.23 -23.56 -9.61
CA GLY A 234 -24.13 -23.06 -10.45
C GLY A 234 -24.46 -21.85 -11.32
N LYS A 235 -25.60 -21.18 -11.07
CA LYS A 235 -26.03 -19.99 -11.81
C LYS A 235 -25.34 -18.72 -11.30
N VAL A 236 -25.00 -18.67 -10.02
CA VAL A 236 -24.36 -17.52 -9.37
C VAL A 236 -23.07 -17.94 -8.70
N PHE A 237 -22.03 -17.14 -8.94
CA PHE A 237 -20.82 -17.11 -8.14
C PHE A 237 -20.95 -15.98 -7.12
N TYR A 238 -20.89 -16.31 -5.84
CA TYR A 238 -21.14 -15.36 -4.77
C TYR A 238 -19.82 -14.99 -4.09
N ILE A 239 -19.61 -13.69 -3.90
CA ILE A 239 -18.44 -13.10 -3.24
C ILE A 239 -18.95 -12.29 -2.05
N PHE A 240 -18.42 -12.55 -0.87
CA PHE A 240 -18.75 -11.87 0.36
C PHE A 240 -17.57 -11.05 0.87
N ARG A 241 -17.83 -9.79 1.23
CA ARG A 241 -16.87 -8.88 1.84
C ARG A 241 -17.47 -8.22 3.07
N VAL A 242 -16.73 -8.25 4.17
CA VAL A 242 -17.14 -7.53 5.37
C VAL A 242 -16.96 -6.04 5.18
N PHE A 243 -18.03 -5.27 5.40
CA PHE A 243 -18.04 -3.83 5.47
C PHE A 243 -18.30 -3.41 6.92
N PRO A 244 -17.25 -3.16 7.73
CA PRO A 244 -17.41 -2.91 9.15
C PRO A 244 -18.14 -1.57 9.38
N ILE A 245 -19.31 -1.63 10.01
CA ILE A 245 -20.10 -0.46 10.41
C ILE A 245 -20.05 -0.22 11.92
N ASN A 246 -19.58 -1.21 12.69
CA ASN A 246 -19.45 -1.19 14.13
C ASN A 246 -18.03 -1.63 14.55
N PRO A 247 -17.46 -1.08 15.64
CA PRO A 247 -16.14 -1.50 16.16
C PRO A 247 -16.04 -2.99 16.49
N ALA A 248 -17.15 -3.68 16.75
CA ALA A 248 -17.13 -5.14 17.00
C ALA A 248 -17.01 -5.98 15.71
N ASP A 249 -17.33 -5.42 14.53
CA ASP A 249 -17.37 -6.15 13.26
C ASP A 249 -16.02 -6.75 12.85
N PRO A 250 -14.87 -6.04 12.95
CA PRO A 250 -13.57 -6.62 12.62
C PRO A 250 -13.22 -7.82 13.50
N ALA A 251 -13.57 -7.78 14.79
CA ALA A 251 -13.33 -8.88 15.70
C ALA A 251 -14.21 -10.09 15.34
N ALA A 252 -15.48 -9.87 14.99
CA ALA A 252 -16.38 -10.94 14.53
C ALA A 252 -15.88 -11.59 13.23
N GLU A 253 -15.44 -10.79 12.25
CA GLU A 253 -14.86 -11.30 11.00
C GLU A 253 -13.53 -12.03 11.25
N ALA A 254 -12.69 -11.54 12.14
CA ALA A 254 -11.45 -12.22 12.51
C ALA A 254 -11.73 -13.61 13.08
N ILE A 255 -12.75 -13.75 13.94
CA ILE A 255 -13.19 -15.04 14.48
C ILE A 255 -13.75 -15.93 13.36
N ALA A 256 -14.61 -15.41 12.49
CA ALA A 256 -15.18 -16.16 11.37
C ALA A 256 -14.09 -16.69 10.43
N ARG A 257 -13.04 -15.91 10.16
CA ARG A 257 -11.90 -16.32 9.31
C ARG A 257 -11.03 -17.42 9.92
N CYS A 258 -11.08 -17.64 11.23
CA CYS A 258 -10.39 -18.76 11.88
C CYS A 258 -11.09 -20.10 11.66
N LEU A 259 -12.34 -20.09 11.18
CA LEU A 259 -13.04 -21.31 10.82
C LEU A 259 -12.49 -21.91 9.52
N PRO A 260 -12.57 -23.24 9.35
CA PRO A 260 -12.37 -23.87 8.06
C PRO A 260 -13.22 -23.18 6.97
N ALA A 261 -12.70 -23.12 5.74
CA ALA A 261 -13.35 -22.38 4.67
C ALA A 261 -14.79 -22.85 4.36
N ASP A 262 -15.09 -24.13 4.59
CA ASP A 262 -16.42 -24.74 4.43
C ASP A 262 -17.40 -24.41 5.58
N LYS A 263 -16.93 -23.73 6.63
CA LYS A 263 -17.71 -23.32 7.81
C LYS A 263 -17.87 -21.82 7.95
N TYR A 264 -17.38 -21.05 6.97
CA TYR A 264 -17.49 -19.60 6.98
C TYR A 264 -18.93 -19.12 6.65
N PHE A 265 -19.62 -19.84 5.76
CA PHE A 265 -21.01 -19.56 5.32
C PHE A 265 -22.03 -20.47 6.01
#